data_AF-A0A2N0D5Z5-F1
#
_entry.id   AF-A0A2N0D5Z5-F1
#
_cell.length_a   1.000
_cell.length_b   1.000
_cell.length_c   1.000
_cell.angle_alpha   90.00
_cell.angle_beta   90.00
_cell.angle_gamma   90.00
#
_symmetry.space_group_name_H-M   'P 1'
#
loop_
_entity.id
_entity.type
_entity.pdbx_description
1 polymer ?
#
loop_
_entity_poly.entity_id
_entity_poly.type
_entity_poly.pdbx_seq_one_letter_code
_entity_poly.pdbx_strand_id
1 'polypeptide(L)'
;MSVELWQVTIMRKVLNDFCAHHDMSVRDRTAITAAGFLMKFATEGEADAGEFRTRLDEAMLEHLLERNSVAKQHGGHMARTDKCANP
;
A
#
# COMPACT_ATOMS: atom_id res chain seq x y z
N MET A 1 -12.08 18.90 12.43
CA MET A 1 -12.72 17.92 11.53
C MET A 1 -12.94 16.66 12.33
N SER A 2 -14.19 16.38 12.71
CA SER A 2 -14.54 15.15 13.41
C SER A 2 -14.76 14.09 12.34
N VAL A 3 -13.84 13.14 12.19
CA VAL A 3 -14.16 11.90 11.45
C VAL A 3 -15.36 11.30 12.18
N GLU A 4 -16.50 11.26 11.51
CA GLU A 4 -17.72 10.83 12.16
C GLU A 4 -17.63 9.33 12.48
N LEU A 5 -18.19 8.91 13.62
CA LEU A 5 -18.06 7.55 14.15
C LEU A 5 -18.48 6.47 13.13
N TRP A 6 -19.41 6.82 12.24
CA TRP A 6 -19.87 5.95 11.15
C TRP A 6 -18.79 5.72 10.10
N GLN A 7 -18.00 6.74 9.76
CA GLN A 7 -16.93 6.64 8.77
C GLN A 7 -15.82 5.70 9.25
N VAL A 8 -15.47 5.78 10.55
CA VAL A 8 -14.55 4.82 11.19
C VAL A 8 -15.10 3.39 11.12
N THR A 9 -16.41 3.22 11.27
CA THR A 9 -17.07 1.92 11.22
C THR A 9 -17.03 1.33 9.80
N ILE A 10 -17.28 2.16 8.77
CA ILE A 10 -17.18 1.75 7.37
C ILE A 10 -15.74 1.36 7.03
N MET A 11 -14.76 2.21 7.35
CA MET A 11 -13.34 1.93 7.10
C MET A 11 -12.88 0.64 7.78
N ARG A 12 -13.30 0.42 9.03
CA ARG A 12 -12.99 -0.83 9.76
C ARG A 12 -13.59 -2.05 9.05
N LYS A 13 -14.82 -1.96 8.56
CA LYS A 13 -15.46 -3.05 7.80
C LYS A 13 -14.70 -3.34 6.50
N VAL A 14 -14.39 -2.30 5.72
CA VAL A 14 -13.63 -2.45 4.47
C VAL A 14 -12.26 -3.05 4.72
N LEU A 15 -11.53 -2.59 5.75
CA LEU A 15 -10.23 -3.13 6.11
C LEU A 15 -10.30 -4.60 6.54
N ASN A 16 -11.30 -4.97 7.34
CA ASN A 16 -11.49 -6.36 7.76
C ASN A 16 -11.83 -7.27 6.58
N ASP A 17 -12.70 -6.82 5.68
CA ASP A 17 -13.05 -7.56 4.47
C ASP A 17 -11.80 -7.74 3.60
N PHE A 18 -11.01 -6.68 3.39
CA PHE A 18 -9.73 -6.77 2.68
C PHE A 18 -8.79 -7.80 3.32
N CYS A 19 -8.63 -7.74 4.66
CA CYS A 19 -7.78 -8.68 5.36
C CYS A 19 -8.26 -10.14 5.21
N ALA A 20 -9.57 -10.37 5.29
CA ALA A 20 -10.17 -11.70 5.14
C ALA A 20 -10.00 -12.25 3.72
N HIS A 21 -10.14 -11.43 2.69
CA HIS A 21 -9.93 -11.85 1.29
C HIS A 21 -8.49 -12.26 0.99
N HIS A 22 -7.52 -11.71 1.72
CA HIS A 22 -6.10 -11.96 1.50
C HIS A 22 -5.44 -12.84 2.58
N ASP A 23 -6.24 -13.48 3.45
CA ASP A 23 -5.76 -14.33 4.55
C ASP A 23 -4.67 -13.66 5.41
N MET A 24 -4.90 -12.40 5.78
CA MET A 24 -3.95 -11.59 6.54
C MET A 24 -4.54 -11.05 7.85
N SER A 25 -3.65 -10.71 8.77
CA SER A 25 -3.99 -10.05 10.02
C SER A 25 -4.01 -8.54 9.84
N VAL A 26 -4.89 -7.85 10.58
CA VAL A 26 -4.91 -6.38 10.66
C VAL A 26 -3.61 -5.77 11.20
N ARG A 27 -2.74 -6.60 11.81
CA ARG A 27 -1.42 -6.20 12.31
C ARG A 27 -0.33 -6.29 11.25
N ASP A 28 -0.62 -6.91 10.12
CA ASP A 28 0.37 -7.08 9.06
C ASP A 28 0.68 -5.74 8.41
N ARG A 29 1.93 -5.58 7.94
CA ARG A 29 2.38 -4.34 7.32
C ARG A 29 1.50 -3.94 6.13
N THR A 30 1.05 -4.92 5.35
CA THR A 30 0.13 -4.71 4.22
C THR A 30 -1.21 -4.15 4.68
N ALA A 31 -1.79 -4.69 5.76
CA ALA A 31 -3.04 -4.20 6.34
C ALA A 31 -2.89 -2.78 6.93
N ILE A 32 -1.73 -2.49 7.55
CA ILE A 32 -1.43 -1.14 8.05
C ILE A 32 -1.33 -0.13 6.89
N THR A 33 -0.67 -0.50 5.78
CA THR A 33 -0.63 0.32 4.57
C THR A 33 -2.03 0.56 4.01
N ALA A 34 -2.85 -0.50 3.92
CA ALA A 34 -4.24 -0.41 3.47
C ALA A 34 -5.07 0.54 4.35
N ALA A 35 -4.91 0.47 5.67
CA ALA A 35 -5.55 1.39 6.61
C ALA A 35 -5.12 2.85 6.38
N GLY A 36 -3.85 3.08 6.04
CA GLY A 36 -3.34 4.41 5.69
C GLY A 36 -4.01 4.98 4.44
N PHE A 37 -4.22 4.17 3.39
CA PHE A 37 -4.97 4.59 2.21
C PHE A 37 -6.42 4.94 2.54
N LEU A 38 -7.11 4.11 3.33
CA LEU A 38 -8.48 4.39 3.77
C LEU A 38 -8.56 5.73 4.53
N MET A 39 -7.60 6.03 5.41
CA MET A 39 -7.54 7.32 6.11
C MET A 39 -7.35 8.48 5.12
N LYS A 40 -6.46 8.33 4.14
CA LYS A 40 -6.24 9.34 3.10
C LYS A 40 -7.53 9.61 2.32
N PHE A 41 -8.21 8.57 1.84
CA PHE A 41 -9.47 8.72 1.10
C PHE A 41 -10.55 9.40 1.94
N ALA A 42 -10.65 9.02 3.23
CA ALA A 42 -11.56 9.68 4.16
C ALA A 42 -11.28 11.18 4.31
N THR A 43 -10.01 11.60 4.32
CA THR A 43 -9.63 13.03 4.35
C THR A 43 -9.91 13.77 3.05
N GLU A 44 -9.99 13.05 1.92
CA GLU A 44 -10.36 13.60 0.61
C GLU A 44 -11.88 13.75 0.44
N GLY A 45 -12.66 13.32 1.43
CA GLY A 45 -14.12 13.37 1.43
C GLY A 45 -14.79 12.04 1.06
N GLU A 46 -14.02 10.96 0.92
CA GLU A 46 -14.60 9.64 0.67
C GLU A 46 -15.36 9.13 1.89
N ALA A 47 -16.52 8.55 1.63
CA ALA A 47 -17.45 8.13 2.66
C ALA A 47 -18.25 6.89 2.27
N ASP A 48 -18.24 6.50 0.99
CA ASP A 48 -18.95 5.32 0.51
C ASP A 48 -18.12 4.04 0.69
N ALA A 49 -18.78 2.98 1.15
CA ALA A 49 -18.13 1.71 1.42
C ALA A 49 -17.70 0.94 0.16
N GLY A 50 -18.41 1.13 -0.96
CA GLY A 50 -18.05 0.56 -2.25
C GLY A 50 -16.86 1.28 -2.86
N GLU A 51 -16.89 2.61 -2.82
CA GLU A 51 -15.80 3.44 -3.33
C GLU A 51 -14.51 3.25 -2.52
N PHE A 52 -14.59 3.13 -1.19
CA PHE A 52 -13.44 2.74 -0.37
C PHE A 52 -12.82 1.41 -0.80
N ARG A 53 -13.61 0.41 -1.20
CA ARG A 53 -13.07 -0.88 -1.67
C ARG A 53 -12.36 -0.72 -3.00
N THR A 54 -13.03 -0.14 -3.99
CA THR A 54 -12.48 0.05 -5.34
C THR A 54 -11.15 0.80 -5.29
N ARG A 55 -11.14 1.94 -4.59
CA ARG A 55 -9.95 2.78 -4.47
C ARG A 55 -8.84 2.12 -3.66
N LEU A 56 -9.20 1.31 -2.66
CA LEU A 56 -8.22 0.56 -1.88
C LEU A 56 -7.54 -0.50 -2.73
N ASP A 57 -8.30 -1.26 -3.53
CA ASP A 57 -7.75 -2.29 -4.41
C ASP A 57 -6.81 -1.69 -5.46
N GLU A 58 -7.21 -0.56 -6.07
CA GLU A 58 -6.38 0.18 -7.01
C GLU A 58 -5.08 0.70 -6.38
N ALA A 59 -5.16 1.36 -5.23
CA ALA A 59 -3.99 1.92 -4.55
C ALA A 59 -3.03 0.83 -4.03
N MET A 60 -3.57 -0.31 -3.57
CA MET A 60 -2.76 -1.44 -3.15
C MET A 60 -2.05 -2.10 -4.34
N LEU A 61 -2.72 -2.22 -5.49
CA LEU A 61 -2.11 -2.73 -6.72
C LEU A 61 -0.96 -1.82 -7.17
N GLU A 62 -1.20 -0.50 -7.24
CA GLU A 62 -0.18 0.48 -7.61
C GLU A 62 1.02 0.44 -6.65
N HIS A 63 0.77 0.41 -5.34
CA HIS A 63 1.81 0.31 -4.32
C HIS A 63 2.70 -0.93 -4.49
N LEU A 64 2.11 -2.08 -4.86
CA LEU A 64 2.85 -3.31 -5.11
C LEU A 64 3.66 -3.23 -6.41
N LEU A 65 3.12 -2.64 -7.47
CA LEU A 65 3.83 -2.42 -8.73
C LEU A 65 5.03 -1.49 -8.54
N GLU A 66 4.88 -0.40 -7.80
CA GLU A 66 5.95 0.53 -7.47
C GLU A 66 7.05 -0.14 -6.65
N ARG A 67 6.70 -0.90 -5.59
CA ARG A 67 7.67 -1.65 -4.80
C ARG A 67 8.49 -2.63 -5.63
N ASN A 68 7.84 -3.33 -6.55
CA ASN A 68 8.50 -4.30 -7.44
C ASN A 68 9.42 -3.61 -8.46
N SER A 69 9.11 -2.38 -8.84
CA SER A 69 9.92 -1.56 -9.75
C SER A 69 11.19 -1.05 -9.07
N VAL A 70 11.11 -0.63 -7.81
CA VAL A 70 12.27 -0.18 -7.01
C VAL A 70 13.21 -1.34 -6.68
N ALA A 71 12.68 -2.53 -6.39
CA ALA A 71 13.49 -3.72 -6.12
C ALA A 71 14.38 -4.13 -7.30
N LYS A 72 13.94 -3.87 -8.55
CA LYS A 72 14.74 -4.14 -9.75
C LYS A 72 15.91 -3.16 -9.95
N GLN A 73 15.83 -1.94 -9.42
CA GLN A 73 16.88 -0.92 -9.62
C GLN A 73 18.05 -1.02 -8.62
N HIS A 74 17.85 -1.65 -7.45
CA HIS A 74 18.91 -1.80 -6.45
C HIS A 74 19.80 -3.05 -6.62
N GLY A 75 19.52 -3.92 -7.60
CA GLY A 75 20.34 -5.12 -7.88
C GLY A 75 21.50 -4.91 -8.86
N GLY A 76 21.75 -3.68 -9.32
CA GLY A 76 22.64 -3.39 -10.46
C GLY A 76 23.83 -2.49 -10.17
N HIS A 77 24.48 -2.60 -9.01
CA HIS A 77 25.73 -1.86 -8.77
C HIS A 77 26.75 -2.65 -7.94
N MET A 78 27.32 -3.72 -8.50
CA MET A 78 28.65 -4.17 -8.09
C MET A 78 29.45 -4.77 -9.27
N ALA A 79 30.73 -4.40 -9.28
CA ALA A 79 31.88 -5.00 -9.97
C ALA A 79 32.28 -4.46 -11.36
N ARG A 80 33.06 -3.36 -11.35
CA ARG A 80 34.28 -3.30 -12.16
C ARG A 80 35.32 -2.37 -11.53
N THR A 81 35.99 -2.86 -10.50
CA THR A 81 37.34 -2.39 -10.13
C THR A 81 38.36 -3.32 -10.77
N ASP A 82 39.49 -2.71 -11.15
CA ASP A 82 40.74 -3.31 -11.60
C ASP A 82 40.77 -3.94 -13.00
N LYS A 83 41.56 -3.35 -13.91
CA LYS A 83 43.01 -3.57 -13.87
C LYS A 83 43.74 -2.62 -14.82
N CYS A 84 44.66 -1.82 -14.28
CA CYS A 84 45.72 -1.19 -15.07
C CYS A 84 46.57 -2.28 -15.75
N ALA A 85 46.75 -2.19 -17.06
CA ALA A 85 47.84 -2.85 -17.77
C ALA A 85 48.24 -2.00 -18.97
N ASN A 86 49.40 -1.38 -18.86
CA ASN A 86 50.10 -0.62 -19.90
C ASN A 86 51.23 -1.52 -20.44
N PRO A 87 51.42 -1.65 -21.77
CA PRO A 87 52.71 -2.05 -22.33
C PRO A 87 53.62 -0.84 -22.59
#